data_AF-A0A962GVQ2-F1
#
_entry.id   AF-A0A962GVQ2-F1
#
_cell.length_a   1.000
_cell.length_b   1.000
_cell.length_c   1.000
_cell.angle_alpha   90.00
_cell.angle_beta   90.00
_cell.angle_gamma   90.00
#
_symmetry.space_group_name_H-M   'P 1'
#
loop_
_entity.id
_entity.type
_entity.pdbx_description
1 polymer ?
#
loop_
_entity_poly.entity_id
_entity_poly.type
_entity_poly.pdbx_seq_one_letter_code
_entity_poly.pdbx_strand_id
1 'polypeptide(L)'
;MPATARRRVLDCLGELCRMDGMTSVFEYAVCTLARSYISESLEPRRTARTTSIAVTIAELQILFSSLAAHGHMEPEIAQQAYSAGMAHLGLARIPPFSPVPGWSGALDRALRCLDGLPPADKARLVEALGITVVHDGQLVRTEAELLRAICAVLHCPLPPLVEQN
;
A
#
# COMPACT_ATOMS: atom_id res chain seq x y z
N MET A 1 11.95 5.64 -23.94
CA MET A 1 13.04 6.17 -23.08
C MET A 1 14.13 5.11 -22.86
N PRO A 2 15.42 5.42 -22.96
CA PRO A 2 16.53 4.47 -22.74
C PRO A 2 16.57 3.91 -21.30
N ALA A 3 17.05 2.67 -21.12
CA ALA A 3 17.10 2.02 -19.80
C ALA A 3 17.99 2.77 -18.77
N THR A 4 19.08 3.38 -19.23
CA THR A 4 19.97 4.23 -18.42
C THR A 4 19.28 5.50 -17.94
N ALA A 5 18.49 6.15 -18.80
CA ALA A 5 17.69 7.30 -18.41
C ALA A 5 16.60 6.91 -17.39
N ARG A 6 15.98 5.73 -17.54
CA ARG A 6 14.98 5.19 -16.60
C ARG A 6 15.58 4.97 -15.21
N ARG A 7 16.78 4.41 -15.15
CA ARG A 7 17.52 4.21 -13.90
C ARG A 7 17.83 5.54 -13.21
N ARG A 8 18.33 6.54 -13.94
CA ARG A 8 18.64 7.87 -13.38
C ARG A 8 17.43 8.58 -12.77
N VAL A 9 16.24 8.44 -13.38
CA VAL A 9 15.00 9.00 -12.80
C VAL A 9 14.66 8.32 -11.48
N LEU A 10 14.76 6.98 -11.41
CA LEU A 10 14.48 6.23 -10.18
C LEU A 10 15.48 6.54 -9.06
N ASP A 11 16.75 6.74 -9.41
CA ASP A 11 17.80 7.08 -8.46
C ASP A 11 17.57 8.50 -7.90
N CYS A 12 17.31 9.48 -8.77
CA CYS A 12 17.00 10.85 -8.39
C CYS A 12 15.75 10.94 -7.49
N LEU A 13 14.65 10.27 -7.87
CA LEU A 13 13.44 10.21 -7.02
C LEU A 13 13.75 9.56 -5.67
N GLY A 14 14.54 8.48 -5.66
CA GLY A 14 14.96 7.83 -4.43
C GLY A 14 15.80 8.73 -3.52
N GLU A 15 16.68 9.55 -4.10
CA GLU A 15 17.45 10.54 -3.36
C GLU A 15 16.53 11.62 -2.76
N LEU A 16 15.65 12.22 -3.57
CA LEU A 16 14.68 13.23 -3.12
C LEU A 16 13.81 12.72 -1.97
N CYS A 17 13.24 11.51 -2.10
CA CYS A 17 12.40 10.86 -1.07
C CYS A 17 13.17 10.55 0.26
N ARG A 18 14.49 10.74 0.32
CA ARG A 18 15.33 10.47 1.51
C ARG A 18 16.08 11.68 2.05
N MET A 19 15.98 12.85 1.42
CA MET A 19 16.84 14.00 1.73
C MET A 19 16.65 14.58 3.14
N ASP A 20 15.44 14.51 3.68
CA ASP A 20 15.10 15.04 5.00
C ASP A 20 14.99 13.97 6.10
N GLY A 21 15.24 12.70 5.74
CA GLY A 21 15.13 11.55 6.64
C GLY A 21 13.70 11.14 6.99
N MET A 22 12.67 11.79 6.43
CA MET A 22 11.25 11.53 6.70
C MET A 22 10.51 11.26 5.40
N THR A 23 9.89 10.09 5.26
CA THR A 23 9.10 9.79 4.06
C THR A 23 7.65 10.22 4.26
N SER A 24 7.20 11.24 3.52
CA SER A 24 5.77 11.56 3.44
C SER A 24 5.01 10.53 2.59
N VAL A 25 3.70 10.44 2.76
CA VAL A 25 2.83 9.53 1.99
C VAL A 25 2.89 9.84 0.50
N PHE A 26 2.91 11.12 0.15
CA PHE A 26 2.99 11.58 -1.23
C PHE A 26 4.32 11.15 -1.88
N GLU A 27 5.45 11.39 -1.20
CA GLU A 27 6.77 10.95 -1.69
C GLU A 27 6.83 9.44 -1.85
N TYR A 28 6.33 8.69 -0.88
CA TYR A 28 6.23 7.24 -0.97
C TYR A 28 5.42 6.81 -2.19
N ALA A 29 4.21 7.36 -2.36
CA ALA A 29 3.32 7.01 -3.46
C ALA A 29 3.96 7.29 -4.82
N VAL A 30 4.56 8.48 -5.00
CA VAL A 30 5.25 8.86 -6.25
C VAL A 30 6.45 7.95 -6.51
N CYS A 31 7.31 7.74 -5.50
CA CYS A 31 8.47 6.87 -5.61
C CYS A 31 8.06 5.42 -5.96
N THR A 32 6.99 4.90 -5.36
CA THR A 32 6.48 3.55 -5.59
C THR A 32 5.82 3.39 -6.95
N LEU A 33 4.97 4.34 -7.37
CA LEU A 33 4.34 4.34 -8.69
C LEU A 33 5.39 4.44 -9.80
N ALA A 34 6.34 5.36 -9.67
CA ALA A 34 7.44 5.49 -10.62
C ALA A 34 8.23 4.18 -10.74
N ARG A 35 8.55 3.53 -9.61
CA ARG A 35 9.21 2.22 -9.62
C ARG A 35 8.35 1.17 -10.32
N SER A 36 7.06 1.09 -10.04
CA SER A 36 6.15 0.10 -10.62
C SER A 36 6.09 0.23 -12.15
N TYR A 37 5.77 1.43 -12.65
CA TYR A 37 5.63 1.66 -14.10
C TYR A 37 6.95 1.59 -14.86
N ILE A 38 8.05 2.05 -14.26
CA ILE A 38 9.35 2.04 -14.94
C ILE A 38 9.99 0.64 -14.88
N SER A 39 9.82 -0.12 -13.80
CA SER A 39 10.46 -1.43 -13.65
C SER A 39 9.73 -2.54 -14.39
N GLU A 40 8.39 -2.50 -14.49
CA GLU A 40 7.62 -3.42 -15.32
C GLU A 40 8.02 -3.37 -16.80
N SER A 41 8.54 -2.21 -17.25
CA SER A 41 9.05 -2.04 -18.62
C SER A 41 10.47 -2.59 -18.85
N LEU A 42 11.12 -3.14 -17.81
CA LEU A 42 12.53 -3.56 -17.82
C LEU A 42 12.74 -5.06 -17.58
N GLU A 43 11.91 -5.73 -16.77
CA GLU A 43 12.02 -7.18 -16.48
C GLU A 43 10.64 -7.86 -16.50
N PRO A 44 10.49 -9.05 -17.13
CA PRO A 44 9.30 -9.87 -16.96
C PRO A 44 9.13 -10.30 -15.50
N ARG A 45 7.86 -10.35 -15.04
CA ARG A 45 7.42 -10.63 -13.67
C ARG A 45 8.23 -11.78 -13.03
N ARG A 46 8.97 -11.48 -11.96
CA ARG A 46 9.47 -12.52 -11.05
C ARG A 46 8.25 -13.11 -10.34
N THR A 47 8.06 -14.42 -10.43
CA THR A 47 6.99 -15.10 -9.72
C THR A 47 7.19 -14.92 -8.22
N ALA A 48 6.37 -14.06 -7.60
CA ALA A 48 6.29 -14.00 -6.15
C ALA A 48 5.95 -15.40 -5.63
N ARG A 49 6.54 -15.79 -4.49
CA ARG A 49 6.17 -17.05 -3.83
C ARG A 49 4.69 -16.98 -3.46
N THR A 50 3.92 -17.98 -3.87
CA THR A 50 2.50 -18.08 -3.51
C THR A 50 2.34 -18.05 -1.99
N THR A 51 1.41 -17.22 -1.50
CA THR A 51 1.07 -17.09 -0.08
C THR A 51 -0.46 -17.08 0.11
N SER A 52 -0.93 -16.96 1.35
CA SER A 52 -2.36 -16.84 1.68
C SER A 52 -2.59 -15.86 2.83
N ILE A 53 -3.81 -15.32 2.92
CA ILE A 53 -4.22 -14.40 3.99
C ILE A 53 -3.91 -14.97 5.39
N ALA A 54 -4.08 -16.28 5.59
CA ALA A 54 -3.89 -16.94 6.88
C ALA A 54 -2.45 -16.90 7.40
N VAL A 55 -1.45 -16.80 6.50
CA VAL A 55 -0.03 -16.79 6.87
C VAL A 55 0.62 -15.42 6.77
N THR A 56 -0.09 -14.40 6.27
CA THR A 56 0.43 -13.02 6.09
C THR A 56 -0.20 -12.01 7.05
N ILE A 57 -0.61 -12.46 8.24
CA ILE A 57 -1.33 -11.61 9.22
C ILE A 57 -0.49 -10.41 9.65
N ALA A 58 0.82 -10.58 9.81
CA ALA A 58 1.72 -9.49 10.19
C ALA A 58 1.84 -8.44 9.09
N GLU A 59 1.93 -8.87 7.83
CA GLU A 59 2.01 -7.99 6.67
C GLU A 59 0.69 -7.24 6.44
N LEU A 60 -0.45 -7.91 6.66
CA LEU A 60 -1.76 -7.28 6.68
C LEU A 60 -1.83 -6.22 7.79
N GLN A 61 -1.40 -6.54 9.02
CA GLN A 61 -1.38 -5.56 10.11
C GLN A 61 -0.53 -4.32 9.76
N ILE A 62 0.66 -4.51 9.18
CA ILE A 62 1.53 -3.41 8.74
C ILE A 62 0.83 -2.55 7.68
N LEU A 63 0.25 -3.19 6.67
CA LEU A 63 -0.43 -2.51 5.56
C LEU A 63 -1.60 -1.66 6.05
N PHE A 64 -2.53 -2.27 6.80
CA PHE A 64 -3.73 -1.58 7.29
C PHE A 64 -3.40 -0.52 8.34
N SER A 65 -2.44 -0.79 9.23
CA SER A 65 -2.04 0.20 10.24
C SER A 65 -1.34 1.40 9.59
N SER A 66 -0.49 1.16 8.57
CA SER A 66 0.15 2.25 7.83
C SER A 66 -0.88 3.08 7.07
N LEU A 67 -1.83 2.43 6.40
CA LEU A 67 -2.87 3.14 5.64
C LEU A 67 -3.77 3.98 6.58
N ALA A 68 -4.29 3.39 7.65
CA ALA A 68 -5.19 4.07 8.56
C ALA A 68 -4.51 5.22 9.33
N ALA A 69 -3.26 5.04 9.77
CA ALA A 69 -2.52 6.07 10.51
C ALA A 69 -2.17 7.30 9.66
N HIS A 70 -2.09 7.13 8.33
CA HIS A 70 -1.77 8.22 7.40
C HIS A 70 -3.01 8.81 6.72
N GLY A 71 -4.15 8.15 6.85
CA GLY A 71 -5.43 8.62 6.34
C GLY A 71 -6.19 9.51 7.30
N HIS A 72 -6.15 9.16 8.60
CA HIS A 72 -6.95 9.85 9.61
C HIS A 72 -6.09 10.59 10.62
N MET A 73 -6.47 11.84 10.91
CA MET A 73 -5.77 12.69 11.88
C MET A 73 -6.03 12.27 13.33
N GLU A 74 -7.22 11.70 13.60
CA GLU A 74 -7.63 11.27 14.93
C GLU A 74 -7.27 9.78 15.15
N PRO A 75 -6.47 9.45 16.19
CA PRO A 75 -6.06 8.07 16.44
C PRO A 75 -7.22 7.09 16.63
N GLU A 76 -8.33 7.55 17.20
CA GLU A 76 -9.54 6.73 17.41
C GLU A 76 -10.20 6.38 16.08
N ILE A 77 -10.31 7.34 15.15
CA ILE A 77 -10.82 7.10 13.79
C ILE A 77 -9.89 6.17 13.01
N ALA A 78 -8.57 6.36 13.11
CA ALA A 78 -7.60 5.45 12.50
C ALA A 78 -7.76 4.00 13.00
N GLN A 79 -7.98 3.81 14.31
CA GLN A 79 -8.20 2.48 14.87
C GLN A 79 -9.52 1.85 14.40
N GLN A 80 -10.58 2.65 14.26
CA GLN A 80 -11.86 2.19 13.72
C GLN A 80 -11.76 1.80 12.24
N ALA A 81 -11.13 2.64 11.42
CA ALA A 81 -10.86 2.39 10.01
C ALA A 81 -10.04 1.11 9.81
N TYR A 82 -8.96 0.95 10.58
CA TYR A 82 -8.15 -0.27 10.63
C TYR A 82 -9.01 -1.51 10.93
N SER A 83 -9.86 -1.42 11.95
CA SER A 83 -10.69 -2.54 12.39
C SER A 83 -11.75 -2.91 11.35
N ALA A 84 -12.37 -1.90 10.73
CA ALA A 84 -13.36 -2.08 9.67
C ALA A 84 -12.76 -2.79 8.44
N GLY A 85 -11.60 -2.34 7.98
CA GLY A 85 -10.89 -2.99 6.88
C GLY A 85 -10.47 -4.43 7.20
N MET A 86 -9.83 -4.65 8.35
CA MET A 86 -9.35 -5.97 8.76
C MET A 86 -10.49 -6.99 8.97
N ALA A 87 -11.67 -6.53 9.40
CA ALA A 87 -12.85 -7.39 9.55
C ALA A 87 -13.33 -7.98 8.21
N HIS A 88 -13.17 -7.25 7.11
CA HIS A 88 -13.54 -7.72 5.76
C HIS A 88 -12.71 -8.94 5.31
N LEU A 89 -11.52 -9.12 5.88
CA LEU A 89 -10.61 -10.24 5.56
C LEU A 89 -11.01 -11.57 6.21
N GLY A 90 -12.02 -11.59 7.10
CA GLY A 90 -12.56 -12.82 7.69
C GLY A 90 -11.53 -13.62 8.48
N LEU A 91 -10.59 -12.91 9.11
CA LEU A 91 -9.59 -13.50 10.00
C LEU A 91 -10.28 -14.03 11.27
N ALA A 92 -9.80 -15.17 11.78
CA ALA A 92 -10.29 -15.70 13.07
C ALA A 92 -10.00 -14.75 14.24
N ARG A 93 -8.90 -14.00 14.15
CA ARG A 93 -8.52 -12.96 15.11
C ARG A 93 -7.89 -11.79 14.38
N ILE A 94 -8.43 -10.60 14.62
CA ILE A 94 -7.85 -9.35 14.10
C ILE A 94 -6.73 -8.93 15.06
N PRO A 95 -5.47 -8.78 14.59
CA PRO A 95 -4.40 -8.22 15.42
C PRO A 95 -4.73 -6.75 15.76
N PRO A 96 -4.28 -6.22 16.91
CA PRO A 96 -4.58 -4.84 17.29
C PRO A 96 -3.93 -3.84 16.34
N PHE A 97 -4.57 -2.68 16.15
CA PHE A 97 -3.93 -1.54 15.50
C PHE A 97 -2.64 -1.17 16.24
N SER A 98 -1.57 -0.92 15.49
CA SER A 98 -0.28 -0.48 16.06
C SER A 98 0.41 0.49 15.12
N PRO A 99 0.96 1.62 15.62
CA PRO A 99 1.86 2.45 14.84
C PRO A 99 3.02 1.63 14.27
N VAL A 100 3.49 2.00 13.07
CA VAL A 100 4.57 1.31 12.37
C VAL A 100 5.77 2.25 12.24
N PRO A 101 6.78 2.17 13.15
CA PRO A 101 8.01 2.93 12.99
C PRO A 101 8.71 2.59 11.68
N GLY A 102 9.19 3.60 10.95
CA GLY A 102 9.76 3.38 9.62
C GLY A 102 8.77 2.75 8.63
N TRP A 103 7.50 3.21 8.69
CA TRP A 103 6.35 2.66 7.99
C TRP A 103 6.62 2.35 6.52
N SER A 104 7.29 3.24 5.77
CA SER A 104 7.52 3.09 4.33
C SER A 104 8.34 1.83 4.00
N GLY A 105 9.43 1.59 4.72
CA GLY A 105 10.26 0.38 4.53
C GLY A 105 9.60 -0.90 5.03
N ALA A 106 8.77 -0.82 6.07
CA ALA A 106 7.96 -1.95 6.55
C ALA A 106 6.85 -2.31 5.54
N LEU A 107 6.17 -1.30 5.01
CA LEU A 107 5.14 -1.41 3.99
C LEU A 107 5.70 -2.04 2.71
N ASP A 108 6.87 -1.62 2.24
CA ASP A 108 7.55 -2.22 1.09
C ASP A 108 7.80 -3.72 1.26
N ARG A 109 8.19 -4.16 2.46
CA ARG A 109 8.39 -5.60 2.76
C ARG A 109 7.06 -6.34 2.78
N ALA A 110 6.05 -5.77 3.43
CA ALA A 110 4.72 -6.34 3.51
C ALA A 110 4.11 -6.52 2.12
N LEU A 111 4.14 -5.48 1.28
CA LEU A 111 3.60 -5.51 -0.08
C LEU A 111 4.29 -6.55 -0.96
N ARG A 112 5.61 -6.75 -0.85
CA ARG A 112 6.31 -7.83 -1.57
C ARG A 112 5.82 -9.23 -1.19
N CYS A 113 5.43 -9.43 0.06
CA CYS A 113 4.85 -10.70 0.50
C CYS A 113 3.40 -10.83 -0.02
N LEU A 114 2.60 -9.79 0.17
CA LEU A 114 1.18 -9.75 -0.23
C LEU A 114 0.98 -9.81 -1.75
N ASP A 115 1.97 -9.41 -2.54
CA ASP A 115 1.94 -9.60 -4.00
C ASP A 115 1.93 -11.09 -4.40
N GLY A 116 2.34 -12.00 -3.51
CA GLY A 116 2.21 -13.44 -3.69
C GLY A 116 0.80 -14.00 -3.46
N LEU A 117 -0.18 -13.18 -3.06
CA LEU A 117 -1.55 -13.63 -2.84
C LEU A 117 -2.22 -14.04 -4.17
N PRO A 118 -3.09 -15.06 -4.15
CA PRO A 118 -3.88 -15.42 -5.32
C PRO A 118 -4.85 -14.28 -5.70
N PRO A 119 -5.29 -14.21 -6.97
CA PRO A 119 -6.14 -13.11 -7.45
C PRO A 119 -7.40 -12.85 -6.62
N ALA A 120 -8.06 -13.91 -6.12
CA ALA A 120 -9.24 -13.78 -5.28
C ALA A 120 -8.94 -13.10 -3.92
N ASP A 121 -7.83 -13.47 -3.28
CA ASP A 121 -7.40 -12.84 -2.02
C ASP A 121 -6.95 -11.40 -2.24
N LYS A 122 -6.32 -11.10 -3.38
CA LYS A 122 -5.97 -9.72 -3.76
C LYS A 122 -7.20 -8.85 -3.97
N ALA A 123 -8.24 -9.35 -4.65
CA ALA A 123 -9.49 -8.61 -4.81
C ALA A 123 -10.12 -8.27 -3.46
N ARG A 124 -10.21 -9.25 -2.57
CA ARG A 124 -10.69 -9.06 -1.19
C ARG A 124 -9.84 -8.08 -0.39
N LEU A 125 -8.52 -8.14 -0.55
CA LEU A 125 -7.59 -7.20 0.07
C LEU A 125 -7.87 -5.77 -0.41
N VAL A 126 -8.03 -5.55 -1.71
CA VAL A 126 -8.31 -4.21 -2.27
C VAL A 126 -9.64 -3.65 -1.79
N GLU A 127 -10.69 -4.47 -1.71
CA GLU A 127 -11.97 -4.07 -1.14
C GLU A 127 -11.82 -3.63 0.32
N ALA A 128 -11.09 -4.41 1.12
CA ALA A 128 -10.80 -4.10 2.53
C ALA A 128 -9.99 -2.80 2.69
N LEU A 129 -9.04 -2.53 1.81
CA LEU A 129 -8.30 -1.26 1.78
C LEU A 129 -9.22 -0.09 1.43
N GLY A 130 -10.14 -0.28 0.48
CA GLY A 130 -11.16 0.72 0.14
C GLY A 130 -12.05 1.07 1.33
N ILE A 131 -12.49 0.07 2.10
CA ILE A 131 -13.25 0.27 3.35
C ILE A 131 -12.44 1.08 4.37
N THR A 132 -11.14 0.82 4.47
CA THR A 132 -10.24 1.54 5.39
C THR A 132 -10.14 3.02 5.02
N VAL A 133 -9.95 3.33 3.74
CA VAL A 133 -9.77 4.72 3.26
C VAL A 133 -11.07 5.52 3.33
N VAL A 134 -12.22 4.91 3.06
CA VAL A 134 -13.52 5.62 2.99
C VAL A 134 -14.19 5.73 4.38
N HIS A 135 -13.53 5.27 5.45
CA HIS A 135 -14.17 5.08 6.75
C HIS A 135 -14.78 6.36 7.37
N ASP A 136 -14.14 7.52 7.20
CA ASP A 136 -14.66 8.82 7.68
C ASP A 136 -15.50 9.57 6.63
N GLY A 137 -15.78 8.94 5.50
CA GLY A 137 -16.56 9.51 4.40
C GLY A 137 -15.85 10.62 3.64
N GLN A 138 -14.55 10.85 3.86
CA GLN A 138 -13.76 11.87 3.17
C GLN A 138 -12.49 11.24 2.59
N LEU A 139 -12.54 10.81 1.32
CA LEU A 139 -11.35 10.33 0.64
C LEU A 139 -10.43 11.50 0.31
N VAL A 140 -9.35 11.65 1.09
CA VAL A 140 -8.36 12.71 0.89
C VAL A 140 -7.43 12.32 -0.26
N ARG A 141 -6.99 13.30 -1.05
CA ARG A 141 -6.07 13.08 -2.19
C ARG A 141 -4.84 12.24 -1.81
N THR A 142 -4.29 12.43 -0.62
CA THR A 142 -3.11 11.68 -0.15
C THR A 142 -3.38 10.19 0.05
N GLU A 143 -4.57 9.82 0.52
CA GLU A 143 -4.97 8.42 0.70
C GLU A 143 -5.25 7.76 -0.66
N ALA A 144 -5.85 8.51 -1.58
CA ALA A 144 -6.04 8.11 -2.97
C ALA A 144 -4.72 7.69 -3.62
N GLU A 145 -3.68 8.52 -3.44
CA GLU A 145 -2.35 8.24 -3.99
C GLU A 145 -1.69 7.04 -3.30
N LEU A 146 -1.83 6.89 -1.98
CA LEU A 146 -1.29 5.73 -1.27
C LEU A 146 -1.97 4.44 -1.71
N LEU A 147 -3.31 4.43 -1.81
CA LEU A 147 -4.06 3.28 -2.32
C LEU A 147 -3.69 2.96 -3.76
N ARG A 148 -3.51 3.98 -4.61
CA ARG A 148 -3.04 3.80 -5.99
C ARG A 148 -1.65 3.17 -6.05
N ALA A 149 -0.73 3.62 -5.22
CA ALA A 149 0.60 3.04 -5.11
C ALA A 149 0.57 1.58 -4.64
N ILE A 150 -0.25 1.27 -3.62
CA ILE A 150 -0.47 -0.11 -3.14
C ILE A 150 -1.03 -0.99 -4.26
N CYS A 151 -2.07 -0.53 -4.96
CA CYS A 151 -2.69 -1.29 -6.05
C CYS A 151 -1.72 -1.56 -7.20
N ALA A 152 -0.86 -0.59 -7.54
CA ALA A 152 0.18 -0.77 -8.54
C ALA A 152 1.17 -1.89 -8.15
N VAL A 153 1.61 -1.91 -6.89
CA VAL A 153 2.53 -2.95 -6.37
C VAL A 153 1.87 -4.33 -6.31
N LEU A 154 0.60 -4.40 -5.90
CA LEU A 154 -0.15 -5.66 -5.83
C LEU A 154 -0.65 -6.14 -7.20
N HIS A 155 -0.44 -5.35 -8.26
CA HIS A 155 -0.91 -5.60 -9.61
C HIS A 155 -2.42 -5.86 -9.70
N CYS A 156 -3.19 -5.02 -9.00
CA CYS A 156 -4.65 -5.07 -8.98
C CYS A 156 -5.24 -3.74 -9.47
N PRO A 157 -6.44 -3.76 -10.06
CA PRO A 157 -7.12 -2.53 -10.45
C PRO A 157 -7.41 -1.67 -9.22
N LEU A 158 -7.37 -0.36 -9.39
CA LEU A 158 -7.82 0.59 -8.39
C LEU A 158 -9.35 0.45 -8.23
N PRO A 159 -9.90 0.42 -7.00
CA PRO A 159 -11.34 0.37 -6.83
C PRO A 159 -11.98 1.70 -7.32
N PRO A 160 -13.23 1.66 -7.82
CA PRO A 160 -13.91 2.82 -8.42
C PRO A 160 -14.13 3.99 -7.44
N LEU A 161 -13.87 3.76 -6.15
CA LEU A 161 -13.95 4.74 -5.07
C LEU A 161 -12.99 5.94 -5.28
N VAL A 162 -11.94 5.78 -6.10
CA VAL A 162 -10.86 6.77 -6.26
C VAL A 162 -11.00 7.62 -7.54
N GLU A 163 -11.90 7.27 -8.47
CA GLU A 163 -12.06 7.97 -9.76
C GLU A 163 -13.05 9.16 -9.70
N GLN A 164 -13.66 9.44 -8.55
CA GLN A 164 -14.72 10.44 -8.42
C GLN A 164 -14.25 11.86 -8.01
N ASN A 165 -12.96 12.18 -8.08
CA ASN A 165 -12.41 13.49 -7.72
C ASN A 165 -11.52 14.09 -8.80
#